data_AF-A0A392PXT0-F1
#
_entry.id   AF-A0A392PXT0-F1
#
_cell.length_a   1.000
_cell.length_b   1.000
_cell.length_c   1.000
_cell.angle_alpha   90.00
_cell.angle_beta   90.00
_cell.angle_gamma   90.00
#
_symmetry.space_group_name_H-M   'P 1'
#
loop_
_entity.id
_entity.type
_entity.pdbx_description
1 polymer ?
#
loop_
_entity_poly.entity_id
_entity_poly.type
_entity_poly.pdbx_seq_one_letter_code
_entity_poly.pdbx_strand_id
1 'polypeptide(L)' 'CKQLVELLKHPSASVVFPAVRTVGNIVTGDDMQTQRIIDLKALPLLLNLLIHNENDIKKEACWTISNITAGNDEQIQ' A
#
# COMPACT_ATOMS: atom_id res chain seq x y z
N CYS A 1 -4.28 5.93 -10.23
CA CYS A 1 -3.51 5.19 -9.20
C CYS A 1 -2.06 4.87 -9.57
N LYS A 2 -1.67 4.68 -10.85
CA LYS A 2 -0.26 4.31 -11.18
C LYS A 2 0.78 5.28 -10.60
N GLN A 3 0.60 6.59 -10.80
CA GLN A 3 1.49 7.61 -10.23
C GLN A 3 1.52 7.58 -8.70
N LEU A 4 0.39 7.29 -8.05
CA LEU A 4 0.30 7.19 -6.59
C LEU A 4 1.15 6.02 -6.04
N VAL A 5 1.09 4.85 -6.69
CA VAL A 5 1.89 3.69 -6.29
C VAL A 5 3.38 3.95 -6.48
N GLU A 6 3.78 4.70 -7.51
CA GLU A 6 5.17 5.11 -7.70
C GLU A 6 5.67 6.06 -6.61
N LEU A 7 4.81 6.89 -6.01
CA LEU A 7 5.18 7.78 -4.90
C LEU A 7 5.59 7.01 -3.63
N LEU A 8 5.24 5.72 -3.51
CA LEU A 8 5.71 4.87 -2.40
C LEU A 8 7.22 4.66 -2.41
N LYS A 9 7.89 4.86 -3.56
CA LYS A 9 9.35 4.76 -3.69
C LYS A 9 10.08 6.08 -3.44
N HIS A 10 9.35 7.17 -3.19
CA HIS A 10 9.96 8.49 -3.06
C HIS A 10 10.87 8.54 -1.82
N PRO A 11 12.05 9.19 -1.87
CA PRO A 11 12.99 9.19 -0.74
C PRO A 11 12.50 10.04 0.45
N SER A 12 11.53 10.93 0.22
CA SER A 12 11.00 11.81 1.26
C SER A 12 9.79 11.20 1.95
N ALA A 13 9.89 11.00 3.26
CA ALA A 13 8.80 10.49 4.09
C ALA A 13 7.55 11.39 4.07
N SER A 14 7.72 12.71 3.89
CA SER A 14 6.59 13.64 3.75
C SER A 14 5.77 13.40 2.47
N VAL A 15 6.33 12.68 1.50
CA VAL A 15 5.64 12.21 0.29
C VAL A 15 5.15 10.78 0.45
N VAL A 16 5.97 9.90 1.03
CA VAL A 16 5.62 8.48 1.21
C VAL A 16 4.45 8.30 2.17
N PHE A 17 4.41 9.02 3.29
CA PHE A 17 3.35 8.90 4.28
C PHE A 17 1.94 9.19 3.72
N PRO A 18 1.68 10.34 3.07
CA PRO A 18 0.37 10.56 2.45
C PRO A 18 0.11 9.60 1.28
N ALA A 19 1.14 9.15 0.56
CA ALA A 19 0.97 8.17 -0.52
C ALA A 19 0.50 6.82 0.02
N VAL A 20 1.17 6.26 1.03
CA VAL A 20 0.80 4.96 1.64
C VAL A 20 -0.58 5.04 2.29
N ARG A 21 -0.90 6.16 2.96
CA ARG A 21 -2.23 6.36 3.54
C ARG A 21 -3.34 6.43 2.48
N THR A 22 -3.06 7.07 1.35
CA THR A 22 -4.02 7.11 0.24
C THR A 22 -4.21 5.73 -0.39
N VAL A 23 -3.13 4.94 -0.54
CA VAL A 23 -3.22 3.54 -1.00
C VAL A 23 -4.01 2.70 -0.01
N GLY A 24 -3.75 2.84 1.29
CA GLY A 24 -4.49 2.21 2.38
C GLY A 24 -6.01 2.45 2.28
N ASN A 25 -6.41 3.71 2.07
CA ASN A 25 -7.82 4.07 1.89
C ASN A 25 -8.46 3.49 0.62
N ILE A 26 -7.69 3.26 -0.45
CA ILE A 26 -8.20 2.64 -1.68
C ILE A 26 -8.44 1.15 -1.45
N VAL A 27 -7.54 0.45 -0.75
CA VAL A 27 -7.68 -0.99 -0.49
C VAL A 27 -8.70 -1.33 0.60
N THR A 28 -9.22 -0.34 1.32
CA THR A 28 -10.40 -0.50 2.20
C THR A 28 -11.73 -0.34 1.45
N GLY A 29 -11.69 -0.09 0.14
CA GLY A 29 -12.86 0.03 -0.70
C GLY A 29 -13.41 -1.32 -1.15
N ASP A 30 -13.81 -1.41 -2.42
CA ASP A 30 -14.30 -2.66 -3.01
C ASP A 30 -13.17 -3.56 -3.56
N ASP A 31 -13.52 -4.82 -3.88
CA ASP A 31 -12.56 -5.80 -4.40
C ASP A 31 -11.86 -5.36 -5.69
N MET A 32 -12.55 -4.56 -6.53
CA MET A 32 -11.97 -4.06 -7.78
C MET A 32 -10.90 -3.00 -7.50
N GLN A 33 -11.12 -2.15 -6.51
CA GLN A 33 -10.17 -1.14 -6.05
C GLN A 33 -8.93 -1.81 -5.44
N THR A 34 -9.13 -2.83 -4.60
CA THR A 34 -8.04 -3.63 -4.02
C THR A 34 -7.25 -4.34 -5.10
N GLN A 35 -7.92 -5.05 -6.02
CA GLN A 35 -7.27 -5.72 -7.14
C GLN A 35 -6.48 -4.75 -8.01
N ARG A 36 -7.00 -3.54 -8.25
CA ARG A 36 -6.31 -2.53 -9.03
C ARG A 36 -4.99 -2.09 -8.39
N ILE A 37 -4.90 -2.04 -7.06
CA ILE A 37 -3.66 -1.72 -6.35
C ILE A 37 -2.66 -2.88 -6.42
N ILE A 38 -3.14 -4.12 -6.31
CA ILE A 38 -2.32 -5.34 -6.49
C ILE A 38 -1.72 -5.38 -7.91
N ASP A 39 -2.53 -5.14 -8.94
CA ASP A 39 -2.12 -5.15 -10.35
C ASP A 39 -1.03 -4.10 -10.64
N LEU A 40 -1.04 -2.99 -9.91
CA LEU A 40 -0.03 -1.94 -9.97
C LEU A 40 1.28 -2.31 -9.23
N LYS A 41 1.42 -3.55 -8.76
CA LYS A 41 2.61 -4.06 -8.05
C LYS A 41 2.92 -3.28 -6.77
N ALA A 42 1.88 -2.92 -6.02
CA ALA A 42 2.04 -2.23 -4.74
C ALA A 42 2.61 -3.13 -3.64
N LEU A 43 2.33 -4.44 -3.63
CA LEU A 43 2.75 -5.37 -2.57
C LEU A 43 4.28 -5.38 -2.30
N PRO A 44 5.16 -5.51 -3.31
CA PRO A 44 6.60 -5.39 -3.10
C PRO A 44 7.04 -4.04 -2.51
N LEU A 45 6.33 -2.96 -2.85
CA LEU A 45 6.64 -1.61 -2.34
C LEU A 45 6.20 -1.48 -0.89
N LEU A 46 5.01 -1.97 -0.56
CA LEU A 46 4.50 -2.01 0.82
C LEU A 46 5.40 -2.86 1.71
N LEU A 47 5.91 -3.99 1.22
CA LEU A 47 6.89 -4.82 1.93
C LEU A 47 8.17 -4.02 2.24
N ASN A 48 8.70 -3.27 1.28
CA ASN A 48 9.88 -2.42 1.51
C ASN A 48 9.62 -1.31 2.55
N LEU A 49 8.38 -0.84 2.68
CA LEU A 49 8.02 0.16 3.70
C LEU A 49 7.99 -0.41 5.13
N LEU A 50 7.92 -1.74 5.31
CA LEU A 50 7.97 -2.36 6.64
C LEU A 50 9.34 -2.20 7.32
N ILE A 51 10.40 -1.96 6.54
CA ILE A 51 11.76 -1.71 7.04
C ILE A 51 12.13 -0.22 7.06
N HIS A 52 11.17 0.69 6.85
CA HIS A 52 11.41 2.13 6.84
C HIS A 52 11.94 2.65 8.21
N ASN A 53 12.55 3.84 8.30
CA ASN A 53 13.01 4.35 9.60
C ASN A 53 11.86 4.88 10.48
N GLU A 54 10.81 5.40 9.84
CA GLU A 54 9.65 5.97 10.53
C GLU A 54 8.60 4.92 10.86
N ASN A 55 8.22 4.83 12.14
CA ASN A 55 7.25 3.84 12.62
C ASN A 55 5.84 4.06 12.08
N ASP A 56 5.44 5.30 11.81
CA ASP A 56 4.10 5.58 11.30
C ASP A 56 3.93 5.08 9.85
N ILE A 57 4.98 5.18 9.02
CA ILE A 57 5.01 4.58 7.69
C ILE A 57 4.92 3.04 7.77
N LYS A 58 5.65 2.41 8.71
CA LYS A 58 5.54 0.95 8.92
C LYS A 58 4.13 0.53 9.30
N LYS A 59 3.50 1.26 10.22
CA LYS A 59 2.13 0.98 10.69
C LYS A 59 1.15 1.08 9.53
N GLU A 60 1.20 2.14 8.74
CA GLU A 60 0.32 2.32 7.57
C GLU A 60 0.56 1.24 6.50
N ALA A 61 1.81 0.89 6.22
CA ALA A 61 2.13 -0.17 5.28
C ALA A 61 1.62 -1.54 5.77
N CYS A 62 1.83 -1.87 7.05
CA CYS A 62 1.33 -3.09 7.67
C CYS A 62 -0.20 -3.15 7.65
N TRP A 63 -0.86 -2.04 8.01
CA TRP A 63 -2.31 -1.93 7.95
C TRP A 63 -2.84 -2.11 6.52
N THR A 64 -2.21 -1.47 5.54
CA THR A 64 -2.55 -1.63 4.11
C THR A 64 -2.43 -3.08 3.66
N ILE A 65 -1.35 -3.77 4.02
CA ILE A 65 -1.15 -5.20 3.70
C ILE A 65 -2.25 -6.03 4.36
N SER A 66 -2.58 -5.77 5.63
CA SER A 66 -3.61 -6.53 6.34
C SER A 66 -4.98 -6.45 5.66
N ASN A 67 -5.34 -5.27 5.12
CA ASN A 67 -6.58 -5.08 4.36
C ASN A 67 -6.56 -5.84 3.03
N ILE A 68 -5.42 -5.84 2.32
CA ILE A 68 -5.27 -6.62 1.08
C ILE A 68 -5.44 -8.11 1.36
N THR A 69 -4.82 -8.62 2.44
CA THR A 69 -4.89 -10.05 2.80
C THR A 69 -6.23 -10.47 3.39
N ALA A 70 -7.05 -9.53 3.84
CA ALA A 70 -8.42 -9.79 4.30
C ALA A 70 -9.43 -9.89 3.14
N GLY A 71 -8.97 -9.68 1.90
CA GLY A 71 -9.73 -9.81 0.67
C GLY A 71 -10.04 -11.25 0.27
N ASN A 72 -10.42 -11.44 -0.99
CA ASN A 72 -10.80 -12.75 -1.54
C ASN A 72 -9.59 -13.59 -1.98
N ASP A 73 -9.82 -14.87 -2.30
CA ASP A 73 -8.75 -15.82 -2.68
C ASP A 73 -7.94 -15.38 -3.91
N GLU A 74 -8.49 -14.56 -4.80
CA GLU A 74 -7.75 -14.02 -5.97
C GLU A 74 -6.75 -12.91 -5.56
N GLN A 75 -7.05 -12.20 -4.48
CA GLN A 75 -6.24 -11.11 -3.94
C GLN A 75 -5.12 -11.61 -3.00
N ILE A 76 -5.31 -12.78 -2.42
CA ILE A 76 -4.31 -13.47 -1.58
C ILE A 76 -3.28 -14.12 -2.52
N GLN A 77 -2.07 -13.53 -2.60
CA GLN A 77 -0.93 -14.02 -3.41
C GLN A 77 0.12 -14.73 -2.58
#